data_AF-A0A7R9PF22-F1
#
_entry.id   AF-A0A7R9PF22-F1
#
_cell.length_a   1.000
_cell.length_b   1.000
_cell.length_c   1.000
_cell.angle_alpha   90.00
_cell.angle_beta   90.00
_cell.angle_gamma   90.00
#
_symmetry.space_group_name_H-M   'P 1'
#
loop_
_entity.id
_entity.type
_entity.pdbx_description
1 polymer ?
#
loop_
_entity_poly.entity_id
_entity_poly.type
_entity_poly.pdbx_seq_one_letter_code
_entity_poly.pdbx_strand_id
1 'polypeptide(L)'
;MCRYSYGQPVKGELHIKAVPQTPTWRQRKTKPLEIHYMAEVTGCQVLNLTGSELGLSDWDVAPNNIVVTASVTEVGTGVTQNASVTSSILHQSLKLEFLPHSAQYFKPGLPYKGKVVKRF
;
A
#
# COMPACT_ATOMS: atom_id res chain seq x y z
N MET A 1 -8.51 2.76 14.66
CA MET A 1 -9.33 3.17 15.81
C MET A 1 -8.57 2.85 17.09
N CYS A 2 -8.41 3.81 17.99
CA CYS A 2 -7.70 3.61 19.26
C CYS A 2 -8.70 3.67 20.42
N ARG A 3 -8.86 2.56 21.12
CA ARG A 3 -9.73 2.40 22.28
C ARG A 3 -8.95 1.77 23.42
N TYR A 4 -9.24 2.20 24.64
CA TYR A 4 -8.79 1.49 25.84
C TYR A 4 -9.42 0.11 25.91
N SER A 5 -8.84 -0.78 26.73
CA SER A 5 -9.38 -2.11 26.99
C SER A 5 -10.83 -2.08 27.53
N TYR A 6 -11.18 -1.02 28.25
CA TYR A 6 -12.53 -0.76 28.77
C TYR A 6 -13.43 0.06 27.81
N GLY A 7 -13.01 0.25 26.55
CA GLY A 7 -13.85 0.75 25.46
C GLY A 7 -13.89 2.27 25.25
N GLN A 8 -13.33 3.08 26.15
CA GLN A 8 -13.28 4.54 25.97
C GLN A 8 -12.26 4.94 24.88
N PRO A 9 -12.48 6.07 24.18
CA PRO A 9 -11.55 6.57 23.17
C PRO A 9 -10.25 7.05 23.82
N VAL A 10 -9.11 6.65 23.25
CA VAL A 10 -7.79 7.11 23.71
C VAL A 10 -7.58 8.56 23.26
N LYS A 11 -7.08 9.38 24.19
CA LYS A 11 -6.56 10.73 23.91
C LYS A 11 -5.04 10.67 23.91
N GLY A 12 -4.44 11.07 22.80
CA GLY A 12 -3.01 10.91 22.61
C GLY A 12 -2.47 11.69 21.43
N GLU A 13 -1.15 11.66 21.31
CA GLU A 13 -0.44 12.13 20.13
C GLU A 13 -0.28 10.96 19.16
N LEU A 14 -0.75 11.14 17.93
CA LEU A 14 -0.70 10.17 16.85
C LEU A 14 0.42 10.58 15.88
N HIS A 15 1.39 9.68 15.72
CA HIS A 15 2.45 9.77 14.73
C HIS A 15 2.26 8.67 13.68
N ILE A 16 1.97 9.08 12.44
CA ILE A 16 1.82 8.18 11.30
C ILE A 16 3.06 8.28 10.43
N LYS A 17 3.66 7.13 10.13
CA LYS A 17 4.74 6.96 9.18
C LYS A 17 4.25 6.14 7.99
N ALA A 18 4.22 6.73 6.80
CA ALA A 18 3.92 6.01 5.57
C ALA A 18 5.20 5.87 4.73
N VAL A 19 5.57 4.62 4.41
CA VAL A 19 6.80 4.28 3.68
C VAL A 19 6.47 3.43 2.46
N PRO A 20 6.71 3.94 1.24
CA PRO A 20 6.66 3.12 0.03
C PRO A 20 7.78 2.08 0.03
N GLN A 21 7.43 0.81 -0.14
CA GLN A 21 8.38 -0.28 -0.27
C GLN A 21 8.76 -0.46 -1.74
N THR A 22 9.97 -0.02 -2.05
CA THR A 22 10.62 -0.24 -3.34
C THR A 22 11.57 -1.43 -3.27
N PRO A 23 11.71 -2.23 -4.35
CA PRO A 23 12.72 -3.27 -4.42
C PRO A 23 14.13 -2.72 -4.15
N THR A 24 14.96 -3.49 -3.43
CA THR A 24 16.32 -3.09 -3.01
C THR A 24 17.22 -2.65 -4.17
N TRP A 25 17.03 -3.22 -5.37
CA TRP A 25 17.79 -2.84 -6.56
C TRP A 25 17.43 -1.44 -7.10
N ARG A 26 16.21 -0.94 -6.85
CA ARG A 26 15.78 0.43 -7.19
C ARG A 26 16.18 1.44 -6.11
N GLN A 27 16.20 1.02 -4.85
CA GLN A 27 16.59 1.86 -3.70
C GLN A 27 17.99 2.47 -3.82
N ARG A 28 18.88 1.83 -4.60
CA ARG A 28 20.24 2.35 -4.85
C ARG A 28 20.25 3.63 -5.69
N LYS A 29 19.19 3.88 -6.48
CA LYS A 29 19.08 5.04 -7.37
C LYS A 29 18.20 6.12 -6.75
N THR A 30 17.04 5.73 -6.23
CA THR A 30 16.05 6.66 -5.68
C THR A 30 15.55 6.12 -4.36
N LYS A 31 15.70 6.91 -3.28
CA LYS A 31 15.11 6.58 -1.98
C LYS A 31 13.62 6.96 -2.00
N PRO A 32 12.71 6.07 -1.59
CA PRO A 32 11.30 6.40 -1.50
C PRO A 32 11.09 7.50 -0.45
N LEU A 33 10.17 8.42 -0.73
CA LEU A 33 9.82 9.50 0.19
C LEU A 33 9.06 8.92 1.39
N GLU A 34 9.55 9.17 2.59
CA GLU A 34 8.86 8.81 3.83
C GLU A 34 7.97 9.98 4.25
N ILE A 35 6.68 9.71 4.47
CA ILE A 35 5.74 10.73 4.97
C ILE A 35 5.58 10.54 6.46
N HIS A 36 5.74 11.65 7.19
CA HIS A 36 5.50 11.75 8.61
C HIS A 36 4.33 12.69 8.85
N TYR A 37 3.33 12.22 9.59
CA TYR A 37 2.19 13.02 9.99
C TYR A 37 2.04 12.94 11.51
N MET A 38 1.90 14.10 12.15
CA MET A 38 1.69 14.22 13.58
C MET A 38 0.39 14.97 13.83
N ALA A 39 -0.47 14.41 14.67
CA ALA A 39 -1.72 15.05 15.07
C ALA A 39 -2.15 14.58 16.47
N GLU A 40 -2.92 15.40 17.16
CA GLU A 40 -3.64 14.97 18.35
C GLU A 40 -4.86 14.14 17.92
N VAL A 41 -5.04 12.97 18.54
CA VAL A 41 -6.18 12.08 18.25
C VAL A 41 -7.05 11.90 19.49
N THR A 42 -8.36 11.96 19.27
CA THR A 42 -9.36 11.52 20.25
C THR A 42 -10.20 10.42 19.61
N GLY A 43 -9.82 9.17 19.81
CA GLY A 43 -10.52 8.00 19.27
C GLY A 43 -10.13 7.62 17.84
N CYS A 44 -10.85 8.12 16.82
CA CYS A 44 -10.66 7.73 15.42
C CYS A 44 -10.38 8.95 14.53
N GLN A 45 -9.25 8.92 13.82
CA GLN A 45 -8.86 9.92 12.83
C GLN A 45 -8.88 9.28 11.44
N VAL A 46 -9.46 9.98 10.47
CA VAL A 46 -9.33 9.63 9.06
C VAL A 46 -8.19 10.47 8.47
N LEU A 47 -7.20 9.80 7.90
CA LEU A 47 -6.11 10.43 7.15
C LEU A 47 -6.30 10.12 5.67
N ASN A 48 -6.31 11.16 4.85
CA ASN A 48 -6.31 11.05 3.40
C ASN A 48 -4.88 11.32 2.91
N LEU A 49 -4.23 10.30 2.37
CA LEU A 49 -2.94 10.41 1.69
C LEU A 49 -3.17 10.32 0.19
N THR A 50 -2.60 11.25 -0.56
CA THR A 50 -2.67 11.22 -2.02
C THR A 50 -1.48 10.44 -2.59
N GLY A 51 -1.69 9.81 -3.75
CA GLY A 51 -0.61 9.09 -4.43
C GLY A 51 0.55 9.99 -4.83
N SER A 52 0.29 11.26 -5.10
CA SER A 52 1.31 12.26 -5.43
C SER A 52 2.24 12.56 -4.25
N GLU A 53 1.70 12.68 -3.03
CA GLU A 53 2.50 12.87 -1.81
C GLU A 53 3.40 11.65 -1.53
N LEU A 54 2.93 10.45 -1.89
CA LEU A 54 3.66 9.20 -1.75
C LEU A 54 4.64 8.94 -2.92
N GLY A 55 4.74 9.85 -3.88
CA GLY A 55 5.59 9.70 -5.06
C GLY A 55 5.20 8.53 -5.97
N LEU A 56 3.93 8.09 -5.93
CA LEU A 56 3.45 6.94 -6.71
C LEU A 56 3.41 7.20 -8.22
N SER A 57 3.42 8.47 -8.63
CA SER A 57 3.50 8.88 -10.03
C SER A 57 4.89 8.70 -10.63
N ASP A 58 5.93 8.55 -9.80
CA ASP A 58 7.30 8.41 -10.27
C ASP A 58 7.61 6.95 -10.64
N TRP A 59 7.84 6.72 -11.93
CA TRP A 59 8.17 5.41 -12.49
C TRP A 59 9.54 4.89 -12.03
N ASP A 60 10.46 5.78 -11.63
CA ASP A 60 11.78 5.39 -11.14
C ASP A 60 11.67 4.78 -9.74
N VAL A 61 10.74 5.27 -8.92
CA VAL A 61 10.44 4.75 -7.58
C VAL A 61 9.61 3.47 -7.71
N ALA A 62 8.50 3.50 -8.47
CA ALA A 62 7.56 2.40 -8.72
C ALA A 62 7.44 1.40 -7.53
N PRO A 63 6.93 1.86 -6.37
CA PRO A 63 6.87 1.02 -5.18
C PRO A 63 5.83 -0.10 -5.36
N ASN A 64 6.08 -1.26 -4.75
CA ASN A 64 5.16 -2.40 -4.85
C ASN A 64 4.11 -2.37 -3.75
N ASN A 65 4.48 -1.88 -2.57
CA ASN A 65 3.60 -1.79 -1.41
C ASN A 65 3.82 -0.45 -0.70
N ILE A 66 2.86 -0.05 0.13
CA ILE A 66 2.98 1.04 1.09
C ILE A 66 2.77 0.44 2.46
N VAL A 67 3.73 0.66 3.36
CA VAL A 67 3.60 0.31 4.77
C VAL A 67 3.24 1.57 5.54
N VAL A 68 2.08 1.55 6.19
CA VAL A 68 1.62 2.62 7.06
C VAL A 68 1.73 2.14 8.49
N THR A 69 2.56 2.81 9.28
CA THR A 69 2.74 2.56 10.72
C THR A 69 2.14 3.72 11.49
N ALA A 70 1.19 3.43 12.38
CA ALA A 70 0.61 4.40 13.30
C ALA A 70 1.12 4.13 14.71
N SER A 71 1.69 5.16 15.33
CA SER A 71 2.17 5.17 16.70
C SER A 71 1.33 6.15 17.50
N VAL A 72 0.67 5.70 18.56
CA VAL A 72 -0.13 6.56 19.44
C VAL A 72 0.49 6.57 20.81
N THR A 73 0.87 7.76 21.27
CA THR A 73 1.37 8.01 22.62
C THR A 73 0.24 8.57 23.47
N GLU A 74 -0.15 7.83 24.50
CA GLU A 74 -1.22 8.24 25.41
C GLU A 74 -0.77 9.38 26.33
N VAL A 75 -1.58 10.44 26.46
CA VAL A 75 -1.24 11.62 27.29
C VAL A 75 -1.19 11.29 28.79
N GLY A 76 -2.02 10.37 29.27
CA GLY A 76 -2.14 10.07 30.70
C GLY A 76 -1.03 9.16 31.25
N THR A 77 -0.59 8.17 30.47
CA THR A 77 0.38 7.15 30.92
C THR A 77 1.74 7.26 30.23
N GLY A 78 1.84 8.01 29.13
CA GLY A 78 3.04 8.08 28.30
C GLY A 78 3.33 6.79 27.52
N VAL A 79 2.42 5.81 27.53
CA VAL A 79 2.61 4.55 26.81
C VAL A 79 2.38 4.76 25.31
N THR A 80 3.31 4.29 24.49
CA THR A 80 3.18 4.29 23.03
C THR A 80 2.74 2.91 22.52
N GLN A 81 1.66 2.86 21.74
CA GLN A 81 1.26 1.67 20.99
C GLN A 81 1.45 1.87 19.48
N ASN A 82 1.93 0.82 18.82
CA ASN A 82 2.19 0.81 17.39
C ASN A 82 1.27 -0.19 16.68
N ALA A 83 0.76 0.19 15.52
CA ALA A 83 0.06 -0.69 14.59
C ALA A 83 0.57 -0.42 13.18
N SER A 84 0.70 -1.46 12.35
CA SER A 84 1.11 -1.31 10.95
C SER A 84 0.19 -2.05 10.00
N VAL A 85 0.01 -1.49 8.81
CA VAL A 85 -0.78 -2.05 7.72
C VAL A 85 0.02 -1.92 6.43
N THR A 86 -0.02 -2.98 5.63
CA THR A 86 0.61 -3.01 4.30
C THR A 86 -0.47 -3.01 3.23
N SER A 87 -0.36 -2.10 2.26
CA SER A 87 -1.24 -2.04 1.09
C SER A 87 -0.43 -2.26 -0.18
N SER A 88 -0.91 -3.09 -1.10
CA SER A 88 -0.25 -3.32 -2.39
C SER A 88 -0.61 -2.24 -3.41
N ILE A 89 0.35 -1.88 -4.26
CA ILE A 89 0.16 -0.97 -5.38
C ILE A 89 0.06 -1.79 -6.66
N LEU A 90 -1.01 -1.55 -7.42
CA LEU A 90 -1.19 -2.13 -8.74
C LEU A 90 -0.79 -1.09 -9.79
N HIS A 91 0.32 -1.36 -10.48
CA HIS A 91 0.80 -0.56 -11.62
C HIS A 91 0.05 -0.87 -12.92
N GLN A 92 -0.68 -1.99 -12.95
CA GLN A 92 -1.46 -2.44 -14.08
C GLN A 92 -2.94 -2.40 -13.70
N SER A 93 -3.74 -1.68 -14.49
CA SER A 93 -5.21 -1.65 -14.34
C SER A 93 -5.87 -2.96 -14.76
N LEU A 94 -5.15 -3.77 -15.55
CA LEU A 94 -5.64 -5.01 -16.12
C LEU A 94 -4.49 -5.96 -16.39
N LYS A 95 -4.68 -7.23 -16.04
CA LYS A 95 -3.84 -8.31 -16.55
C LYS A 95 -4.66 -9.23 -17.45
N LEU A 96 -4.19 -9.42 -18.68
CA LEU A 96 -4.78 -10.36 -19.63
C LEU A 96 -3.95 -11.65 -19.59
N GLU A 97 -4.61 -12.77 -19.31
CA GLU A 97 -3.98 -14.08 -19.29
C GLU A 97 -4.71 -15.02 -20.25
N PHE A 98 -3.94 -15.79 -21.01
CA PHE A 98 -4.51 -16.88 -21.81
C PHE A 98 -4.97 -18.00 -20.88
N LEU A 99 -6.10 -18.62 -21.22
CA LEU A 99 -6.59 -19.77 -20.44
C LEU A 99 -5.58 -20.93 -20.51
N PRO A 100 -5.39 -21.71 -19.43
CA PRO A 100 -4.45 -22.83 -19.40
C PRO A 100 -4.65 -23.86 -20.52
N HIS A 101 -5.86 -23.94 -21.08
CA HIS A 101 -6.22 -24.87 -22.16
C HIS A 101 -6.31 -24.21 -23.54
N SER A 102 -5.81 -22.99 -23.73
CA SER A 102 -5.65 -22.42 -25.08
C SER A 102 -4.52 -23.15 -25.80
N ALA A 103 -4.75 -23.53 -27.07
CA ALA A 103 -3.77 -24.27 -27.85
C ALA A 103 -2.45 -23.49 -27.97
N GLN A 104 -1.34 -23.96 -27.40
CA GLN A 104 -0.09 -23.19 -27.39
C GLN A 104 0.58 -23.07 -28.77
N TYR A 105 0.18 -23.91 -29.72
CA TYR A 105 0.77 -23.99 -31.06
C TYR A 105 -0.31 -23.81 -32.13
N PHE A 106 0.02 -23.07 -33.18
CA PHE A 106 -0.84 -22.91 -34.36
C PHE A 106 -0.53 -24.00 -35.39
N LYS A 107 -1.55 -24.41 -36.16
CA LYS A 107 -1.39 -25.32 -37.29
C LYS A 107 -1.45 -24.51 -38.59
N PRO A 108 -0.46 -24.60 -39.49
CA PRO A 108 -0.47 -23.87 -40.76
C PRO A 108 -1.70 -24.20 -41.60
N GLY A 109 -2.35 -23.18 -42.16
CA GLY A 109 -3.54 -23.33 -43.01
C GLY A 109 -4.88 -23.43 -42.27
N LEU A 110 -4.89 -23.42 -40.93
CA LEU A 110 -6.13 -23.45 -40.13
C LEU A 110 -6.32 -22.17 -39.29
N PRO A 111 -7.56 -21.64 -39.18
CA PRO A 111 -7.84 -20.52 -38.29
C PRO A 111 -7.55 -20.86 -36.82
N TYR A 112 -6.75 -20.02 -36.16
CA TYR A 112 -6.38 -20.18 -34.77
C TYR A 112 -7.28 -19.33 -33.86
N LYS A 113 -7.83 -19.93 -32.79
CA LYS A 113 -8.73 -19.27 -31.84
C LYS A 113 -8.12 -19.29 -30.44
N GLY A 114 -7.79 -18.12 -29.92
CA GLY A 114 -7.37 -17.91 -28.53
C GLY A 114 -8.52 -17.38 -27.68
N LYS A 115 -8.62 -17.85 -26.43
CA LYS A 115 -9.50 -17.25 -25.41
C LYS A 115 -8.64 -16.61 -24.33
N VAL A 116 -8.94 -15.35 -24.03
CA VAL A 116 -8.24 -14.56 -23.01
C VAL A 116 -9.21 -14.28 -21.88
N VAL A 117 -8.71 -14.32 -20.65
CA VAL A 117 -9.46 -13.92 -19.47
C VAL A 117 -8.83 -12.67 -18.87
N LYS A 118 -9.70 -11.76 -18.43
CA LYS A 118 -9.36 -10.56 -17.69
C LYS A 118 -9.17 -10.93 -16.21
N ARG A 119 -8.04 -10.54 -15.63
CA ARG A 119 -7.70 -10.73 -14.22
C ARG A 119 -7.33 -9.37 -13.59
N PHE A 120 -7.73 -9.18 -12.33
CA PHE A 120 -7.44 -7.99 -11.52
C PHE A 120 -6.39 -8.32 -10.46
#